data_AF-A0A845WXV2-F1
#
_entry.id   AF-A0A845WXV2-F1
#
_cell.length_a   1.000
_cell.length_b   1.000
_cell.length_c   1.000
_cell.angle_alpha   90.00
_cell.angle_beta   90.00
_cell.angle_gamma   90.00
#
_symmetry.space_group_name_H-M   'P 1'
#
loop_
_entity.id
_entity.type
_entity.pdbx_description
1 polymer ?
#
loop_
_entity_poly.entity_id
_entity_poly.type
_entity_poly.pdbx_seq_one_letter_code
_entity_poly.pdbx_strand_id
1 'polypeptide(L)'
;MKNVAAKIEAYLAEMRTDLGITDIDEALLRQITEYLGDSIYDRDQALVACSNRKELAQVRQEFLVGYLGLEDSDELDVAIDAVCEQYGRSNRSKDRAIFYYLLAQRYGISANEQDAAVGREWRKLDNTVQFKAADWNNEIQRASSLTVEDAKQIAENNDTISYFFFVRESMFMEGHEGEPVWPERGQFQPGDAVFFSGHPSLGTSPHADLYEKSAWEWGVVLNTAPHTSADWSSEIKRAAKVTVADAMKIAMDDPAIRYFVHAREDLKLGESYTLEAGEAVFFGGEPHYGHAPQADSYEKRSVHWVEPTAGLVPYEQPHWDAEVERHSGLSLAQAKHIAEEDLSIRSLVYVKQRIALEAQTLEPNDALFFSSSFGVGSSPDFDVYTKHTEKLFSHLPEPMTP
;
A
#
# COMPACT_ATOMS: atom_id res chain seq x y z
N MET A 1 26.25 23.17 3.43
CA MET A 1 25.43 22.01 3.02
C MET A 1 24.15 22.03 3.83
N LYS A 2 22.99 22.04 3.15
CA LYS A 2 21.70 21.75 3.77
C LYS A 2 21.75 20.29 4.22
N ASN A 3 21.62 20.05 5.52
CA ASN A 3 21.70 18.71 6.10
C ASN A 3 20.39 18.42 6.84
N VAL A 4 19.48 17.72 6.17
CA VAL A 4 18.14 17.39 6.70
C VAL A 4 18.26 16.46 7.90
N ALA A 5 19.18 15.49 7.85
CA ALA A 5 19.44 14.59 8.97
C ALA A 5 19.85 15.34 10.24
N ALA A 6 20.74 16.34 10.12
CA ALA A 6 21.13 17.16 11.28
C ALA A 6 19.98 18.00 11.85
N LYS A 7 19.03 18.41 11.02
CA LYS A 7 17.81 19.10 11.47
C LYS A 7 16.88 18.16 12.22
N ILE A 8 16.65 16.96 11.68
CA ILE A 8 15.84 15.91 12.32
C ILE A 8 16.41 15.54 13.69
N GLU A 9 17.72 15.34 13.81
CA GLU A 9 18.37 15.07 15.11
C GLU A 9 18.14 16.18 16.14
N ALA A 10 18.20 17.45 15.70
CA ALA A 10 17.91 18.59 16.58
C ALA A 10 16.44 18.59 17.01
N TYR A 11 15.51 18.28 16.11
CA TYR A 11 14.08 18.18 16.42
C TYR A 11 13.78 17.05 17.39
N LEU A 12 14.36 15.87 17.18
CA LEU A 12 14.24 14.74 18.09
C LEU A 12 14.77 15.06 19.48
N ALA A 13 15.88 15.79 19.56
CA ALA A 13 16.42 16.24 20.83
C ALA A 13 15.44 17.18 21.56
N GLU A 14 14.95 18.22 20.89
CA GLU A 14 13.98 19.17 21.47
C GLU A 14 12.69 18.48 21.90
N MET A 15 12.14 17.60 21.07
CA MET A 15 10.93 16.85 21.41
C MET A 15 11.11 15.99 22.67
N ARG A 16 12.28 15.35 22.83
CA ARG A 16 12.60 14.51 23.99
C ARG A 16 12.86 15.33 25.25
N THR A 17 13.62 16.43 25.14
CA THR A 17 14.09 17.18 26.31
C THR A 17 13.12 18.26 26.76
N ASP A 18 12.58 19.01 25.80
CA ASP A 18 11.87 20.26 26.07
C ASP A 18 10.35 20.01 26.08
N LEU A 19 9.88 19.09 25.24
CA LEU A 19 8.47 18.71 25.17
C LEU A 19 8.14 17.40 25.91
N GLY A 20 9.16 16.65 26.36
CA GLY A 20 8.99 15.41 27.12
C GLY A 20 8.33 14.27 26.34
N ILE A 21 8.40 14.30 25.01
CA ILE A 21 7.81 13.28 24.12
C ILE A 21 8.81 12.13 23.96
N THR A 22 8.44 10.95 24.44
CA THR A 22 9.30 9.77 24.40
C THR A 22 9.02 8.85 23.22
N ASP A 23 7.75 8.73 22.83
CA ASP A 23 7.30 7.89 21.72
C ASP A 23 7.15 8.75 20.45
N ILE A 24 8.27 8.90 19.72
CA ILE A 24 8.34 9.71 18.51
C ILE A 24 8.40 8.80 17.28
N ASP A 25 7.47 9.01 16.35
CA ASP A 25 7.54 8.44 15.02
C ASP A 25 8.56 9.23 14.18
N GLU A 26 9.82 8.79 14.22
CA GLU A 26 10.93 9.47 13.52
C GLU A 26 10.75 9.48 12.00
N ALA A 27 10.00 8.52 11.44
CA ALA A 27 9.70 8.46 10.01
C ALA A 27 8.66 9.53 9.64
N LEU A 28 7.63 9.75 10.48
CA LEU A 28 6.66 10.83 10.26
C LEU A 28 7.33 12.19 10.35
N LEU A 29 8.20 12.36 11.35
CA LEU A 29 8.98 13.58 11.50
C LEU A 29 9.87 13.83 10.27
N ARG A 30 10.49 12.78 9.73
CA ARG A 30 11.29 12.87 8.50
C ARG A 30 10.45 13.29 7.30
N GLN A 31 9.32 12.64 7.03
CA GLN A 31 8.42 12.98 5.92
C GLN A 31 7.93 14.43 6.00
N ILE A 32 7.51 14.88 7.18
CA ILE A 32 7.09 16.27 7.41
C ILE A 32 8.25 17.24 7.20
N THR A 33 9.45 16.89 7.66
CA THR A 33 10.66 17.71 7.46
C THR A 33 11.02 17.82 5.97
N GLU A 34 10.84 16.74 5.21
CA GLU A 34 11.06 16.70 3.76
C GLU A 34 9.99 17.50 3.00
N TYR A 35 8.72 17.39 3.39
CA TYR A 35 7.62 18.22 2.86
C TYR A 35 7.88 19.71 3.02
N LEU A 36 8.41 20.12 4.17
CA LEU A 36 8.77 21.52 4.43
C LEU A 36 9.96 21.99 3.59
N GLY A 37 10.77 21.06 3.09
CA GLY A 37 11.86 21.33 2.15
C GLY A 37 12.83 22.39 2.67
N ASP A 38 13.04 23.44 1.88
CA ASP A 38 14.00 24.51 2.20
C ASP A 38 13.57 25.42 3.35
N SER A 39 12.29 25.44 3.71
CA SER A 39 11.75 26.36 4.72
C SER A 39 12.35 26.11 6.10
N ILE A 40 12.81 24.88 6.38
CA ILE A 40 13.42 24.49 7.66
C ILE A 40 14.79 25.16 7.90
N TYR A 41 15.40 25.71 6.86
CA TYR A 41 16.69 26.42 6.94
C TYR A 41 16.53 27.94 7.00
N ASP A 42 15.35 28.45 6.67
CA ASP A 42 15.04 29.87 6.79
C ASP A 42 14.53 30.15 8.20
N ARG A 43 15.17 31.10 8.90
CA ARG A 43 14.85 31.39 10.30
C ARG A 43 13.40 31.86 10.51
N ASP A 44 12.85 32.59 9.55
CA ASP A 44 11.51 33.15 9.65
C ASP A 44 10.45 32.14 9.21
N GLN A 45 10.79 31.21 8.31
CA GLN A 45 9.87 30.17 7.82
C GLN A 45 9.92 28.87 8.62
N ALA A 46 11.03 28.58 9.31
CA ALA A 46 11.19 27.38 10.11
C ALA A 46 10.37 27.40 11.41
N LEU A 47 9.76 28.54 11.76
CA LEU A 47 9.01 28.70 13.01
C LEU A 47 7.51 28.89 12.74
N VAL A 48 6.70 28.63 13.78
CA VAL A 48 5.26 28.89 13.81
C VAL A 48 4.92 29.91 14.91
N ALA A 49 4.37 31.07 14.51
CA ALA A 49 3.88 32.06 15.48
C ALA A 49 2.39 31.85 15.82
N CYS A 50 2.12 31.21 16.96
CA CYS A 50 0.75 30.99 17.47
C CYS A 50 -0.09 32.25 17.74
N SER A 51 0.53 33.43 17.78
CA SER A 51 -0.19 34.70 17.90
C SER A 51 -0.58 35.31 16.54
N ASN A 52 -0.07 34.76 15.44
CA ASN A 52 -0.29 35.25 14.09
C ASN A 52 -1.43 34.46 13.41
N ARG A 53 -2.63 35.03 13.44
CA ARG A 53 -3.82 34.39 12.86
C ARG A 53 -3.69 34.04 11.37
N LYS A 54 -2.95 34.85 10.60
CA LYS A 54 -2.75 34.57 9.16
C LYS A 54 -1.93 33.32 8.94
N GLU A 55 -0.92 33.14 9.78
CA GLU A 55 -0.05 31.98 9.72
C GLU A 55 -0.78 30.72 10.17
N LEU A 56 -1.57 30.78 11.24
CA LEU A 56 -2.41 29.64 11.64
C LEU A 56 -3.44 29.26 10.57
N ALA A 57 -4.04 30.25 9.90
CA ALA A 57 -4.92 29.99 8.74
C ALA A 57 -4.16 29.33 7.58
N GLN A 58 -2.89 29.69 7.36
CA GLN A 58 -2.05 29.03 6.35
C GLN A 58 -1.71 27.59 6.75
N VAL A 59 -1.37 27.33 8.01
CA VAL A 59 -1.17 25.95 8.52
C VAL A 59 -2.42 25.11 8.32
N ARG A 60 -3.61 25.65 8.63
CA ARG A 60 -4.89 24.99 8.37
C ARG A 60 -5.06 24.64 6.90
N GLN A 61 -4.91 25.61 6.01
CA GLN A 61 -5.25 25.44 4.60
C GLN A 61 -4.19 24.64 3.83
N GLU A 62 -2.90 24.92 4.01
CA GLU A 62 -1.84 24.27 3.24
C GLU A 62 -1.45 22.92 3.83
N PHE A 63 -1.39 22.79 5.16
CA PHE A 63 -0.95 21.56 5.79
C PHE A 63 -2.11 20.64 6.18
N LEU A 64 -3.06 21.09 7.01
CA LEU A 64 -4.13 20.19 7.48
C LEU A 64 -5.09 19.79 6.35
N VAL A 65 -5.55 20.75 5.54
CA VAL A 65 -6.45 20.48 4.42
C VAL A 65 -5.66 20.03 3.19
N GLY A 66 -4.66 20.81 2.77
CA GLY A 66 -3.92 20.57 1.53
C GLY A 66 -3.05 19.31 1.56
N TYR A 67 -2.25 19.14 2.61
CA TYR A 67 -1.28 18.05 2.70
C TYR A 67 -1.85 16.80 3.40
N LEU A 68 -2.57 16.95 4.51
CA LEU A 68 -3.15 15.83 5.25
C LEU A 68 -4.55 15.42 4.76
N GLY A 69 -5.18 16.20 3.87
CA GLY A 69 -6.47 15.86 3.27
C GLY A 69 -7.66 15.90 4.24
N LEU A 70 -7.53 16.61 5.37
CA LEU A 70 -8.60 16.70 6.36
C LEU A 70 -9.75 17.59 5.86
N GLU A 71 -10.97 17.26 6.27
CA GLU A 71 -12.14 18.09 5.97
C GLU A 71 -12.03 19.46 6.65
N ASP A 72 -12.28 20.53 5.87
CA ASP A 72 -12.15 21.89 6.35
C ASP A 72 -13.27 22.24 7.34
N SER A 73 -12.96 22.17 8.64
CA SER A 73 -13.90 22.37 9.74
C SER A 73 -13.31 23.22 10.87
N ASP A 74 -14.18 23.73 11.75
CA ASP A 74 -13.77 24.51 12.93
C ASP A 74 -12.94 23.68 13.93
N GLU A 75 -13.00 22.35 13.85
CA GLU A 75 -12.20 21.44 14.68
C GLU A 75 -10.70 21.57 14.40
N LEU A 76 -10.32 21.97 13.17
CA LEU A 76 -8.93 22.21 12.80
C LEU A 76 -8.33 23.37 13.61
N ASP A 77 -9.09 24.44 13.84
CA ASP A 77 -8.63 25.58 14.64
C ASP A 77 -8.49 25.19 16.12
N VAL A 78 -9.37 24.32 16.63
CA VAL A 78 -9.26 23.76 17.98
C VAL A 78 -8.00 22.90 18.13
N ALA A 79 -7.67 22.10 17.12
CA ALA A 79 -6.45 21.29 17.11
C ALA A 79 -5.17 22.15 17.06
N ILE A 80 -5.16 23.19 16.22
CA ILE A 80 -4.04 24.14 16.14
C ILE A 80 -3.82 24.83 17.49
N ASP A 81 -4.89 25.31 18.13
CA ASP A 81 -4.77 25.96 19.45
C ASP A 81 -4.27 24.99 20.52
N ALA A 82 -4.70 23.73 20.48
CA ALA A 82 -4.23 22.68 21.39
C ALA A 82 -2.73 22.39 21.21
N VAL A 83 -2.23 22.31 19.97
CA VAL A 83 -0.79 22.15 19.71
C VAL A 83 0.00 23.38 20.15
N CYS A 84 -0.54 24.58 19.96
CA CYS A 84 0.06 25.81 20.48
C CYS A 84 0.21 25.81 22.01
N GLU A 85 -0.75 25.21 22.73
CA GLU A 85 -0.68 25.02 24.18
C GLU A 85 0.31 23.92 24.56
N GLN A 86 0.26 22.77 23.88
CA GLN A 86 1.17 21.63 24.10
C GLN A 86 2.64 22.01 23.93
N TYR A 87 2.96 22.77 22.89
CA TYR A 87 4.32 23.28 22.66
C TYR A 87 4.70 24.35 23.69
N GLY A 88 3.73 25.00 24.33
CA GLY A 88 3.91 26.07 25.28
C GLY A 88 3.81 27.45 24.62
N ARG A 89 2.80 28.24 25.01
CA ARG A 89 2.57 29.58 24.44
C ARG A 89 3.71 30.56 24.68
N SER A 90 4.46 30.39 25.77
CA SER A 90 5.63 31.21 26.10
C SER A 90 6.85 30.92 25.22
N ASN A 91 6.92 29.74 24.57
CA ASN A 91 7.99 29.42 23.64
C ASN A 91 7.83 30.25 22.36
N ARG A 92 8.81 31.11 22.06
CA ARG A 92 8.81 31.95 20.85
C ARG A 92 9.42 31.27 19.63
N SER A 93 10.02 30.10 19.83
CA SER A 93 10.71 29.31 18.81
C SER A 93 10.02 27.96 18.69
N LYS A 94 8.82 27.94 18.13
CA LYS A 94 8.11 26.68 17.83
C LYS A 94 8.54 26.22 16.45
N ASP A 95 9.40 25.20 16.37
CA ASP A 95 9.85 24.68 15.08
C ASP A 95 8.67 24.09 14.30
N ARG A 96 8.54 24.51 13.04
CA ARG A 96 7.40 24.18 12.16
C ARG A 96 7.30 22.68 11.92
N ALA A 97 8.43 22.00 11.77
CA ALA A 97 8.47 20.54 11.61
C ALA A 97 7.87 19.82 12.82
N ILE A 98 8.26 20.21 14.04
CA ILE A 98 7.70 19.65 15.27
C ILE A 98 6.23 20.03 15.41
N PHE A 99 5.87 21.28 15.10
CA PHE A 99 4.48 21.75 15.17
C PHE A 99 3.56 20.94 14.23
N TYR A 100 4.01 20.68 13.00
CA TYR A 100 3.29 19.90 12.00
C TYR A 100 3.21 18.42 12.41
N TYR A 101 4.28 17.87 12.97
CA TYR A 101 4.30 16.52 13.54
C TYR A 101 3.22 16.35 14.62
N LEU A 102 3.13 17.29 15.58
CA LEU A 102 2.15 17.23 16.66
C LEU A 102 0.71 17.32 16.14
N LEU A 103 0.48 18.13 15.12
CA LEU A 103 -0.80 18.21 14.43
C LEU A 103 -1.17 16.89 13.77
N ALA A 104 -0.25 16.30 12.98
CA ALA A 104 -0.47 15.02 12.32
C ALA A 104 -0.77 13.90 13.34
N GLN A 105 0.01 13.82 14.42
CA GLN A 105 -0.18 12.86 15.50
C GLN A 105 -1.57 13.00 16.16
N ARG A 106 -2.07 14.23 16.32
CA ARG A 106 -3.40 14.49 16.93
C ARG A 106 -4.56 13.92 16.10
N TYR A 107 -4.36 13.78 14.79
CA TYR A 107 -5.31 13.14 13.88
C TYR A 107 -5.02 11.66 13.64
N GLY A 108 -4.13 11.05 14.44
CA GLY A 108 -3.80 9.63 14.36
C GLY A 108 -2.81 9.26 13.25
N ILE A 109 -2.27 10.25 12.53
CA ILE A 109 -1.36 10.03 11.41
C ILE A 109 0.00 9.58 11.94
N SER A 110 0.52 8.49 11.37
CA SER A 110 1.86 7.96 11.63
C SER A 110 2.54 7.60 10.30
N ALA A 111 3.86 7.69 10.18
CA ALA A 111 4.55 7.23 8.98
C ALA A 111 4.46 5.70 8.81
N ASN A 112 4.25 5.00 9.92
CA ASN A 112 3.92 3.59 9.89
C ASN A 112 2.49 3.31 9.42
N GLU A 113 1.68 4.31 9.09
CA GLU A 113 0.39 4.10 8.44
C GLU A 113 0.52 3.95 6.91
N GLN A 114 1.71 4.18 6.35
CA GLN A 114 2.01 4.01 4.92
C GLN A 114 3.03 2.89 4.65
N ASP A 115 3.99 2.66 5.57
CA ASP A 115 4.89 1.49 5.49
C ASP A 115 4.32 0.22 6.16
N ALA A 116 3.41 0.34 7.14
CA ALA A 116 2.59 -0.80 7.59
C ALA A 116 1.28 -0.94 6.78
N ALA A 117 1.08 -0.13 5.72
CA ALA A 117 -0.09 -0.24 4.85
C ALA A 117 0.03 -1.42 3.89
N VAL A 118 1.24 -1.75 3.42
CA VAL A 118 1.43 -2.74 2.35
C VAL A 118 2.01 -4.04 2.89
N GLY A 119 1.18 -5.06 3.05
CA GLY A 119 1.71 -6.40 3.26
C GLY A 119 2.07 -7.04 1.92
N ARG A 120 3.26 -7.66 1.87
CA ARG A 120 3.62 -8.60 0.82
C ARG A 120 3.19 -9.99 1.30
N GLU A 121 2.13 -10.54 0.72
CA GLU A 121 1.70 -11.91 0.97
C GLU A 121 1.90 -12.76 -0.29
N TRP A 122 2.15 -14.05 -0.09
CA TRP A 122 2.09 -15.01 -1.17
C TRP A 122 0.63 -15.34 -1.47
N ARG A 123 0.12 -14.90 -2.61
CA ARG A 123 -1.17 -15.38 -3.12
C ARG A 123 -0.99 -16.77 -3.67
N LYS A 124 -1.68 -17.73 -3.04
CA LYS A 124 -1.74 -19.12 -3.49
C LYS A 124 -2.89 -19.29 -4.49
N LEU A 125 -2.58 -19.84 -5.65
CA LEU A 125 -3.54 -20.35 -6.62
C LEU A 125 -3.49 -21.88 -6.59
N ASP A 126 -4.53 -22.48 -6.03
CA ASP A 126 -4.63 -23.94 -5.93
C ASP A 126 -4.69 -24.59 -7.31
N ASN A 127 -4.05 -25.75 -7.44
CA ASN A 127 -4.08 -26.58 -8.64
C ASN A 127 -3.65 -25.82 -9.92
N THR A 128 -2.67 -24.95 -9.78
CA THR A 128 -2.26 -23.99 -10.80
C THR A 128 -0.74 -24.01 -10.98
N VAL A 129 -0.28 -23.88 -12.23
CA VAL A 129 1.13 -23.85 -12.65
C VAL A 129 1.32 -22.87 -13.79
N GLN A 130 2.58 -22.58 -14.16
CA GLN A 130 2.88 -21.97 -15.45
C GLN A 130 2.40 -22.90 -16.57
N PHE A 131 1.63 -22.36 -17.52
CA PHE A 131 1.07 -23.11 -18.64
C PHE A 131 2.20 -23.72 -19.49
N LYS A 132 2.07 -25.02 -19.81
CA LYS A 132 3.13 -25.80 -20.47
C LYS A 132 3.55 -25.25 -21.84
N ALA A 133 2.62 -24.63 -22.57
CA ALA A 133 2.86 -24.02 -23.88
C ALA A 133 3.15 -22.51 -23.82
N ALA A 134 3.28 -21.91 -22.62
CA ALA A 134 3.68 -20.52 -22.49
C ALA A 134 5.14 -20.31 -22.94
N ASP A 135 5.52 -19.04 -23.12
CA ASP A 135 6.94 -18.67 -23.13
C ASP A 135 7.50 -18.81 -21.72
N TRP A 136 8.65 -19.49 -21.60
CA TRP A 136 9.33 -19.76 -20.33
C TRP A 136 10.67 -18.99 -20.25
N ASN A 137 10.92 -18.02 -21.14
CA ASN A 137 12.08 -17.13 -21.07
C ASN A 137 12.16 -16.32 -19.77
N ASN A 138 11.07 -16.26 -19.00
CA ASN A 138 11.00 -15.63 -17.69
C ASN A 138 11.32 -16.60 -16.52
N GLU A 139 11.61 -17.88 -16.79
CA GLU A 139 12.11 -18.82 -15.79
C GLU A 139 13.47 -18.34 -15.25
N ILE A 140 13.55 -18.14 -13.94
CA ILE A 140 14.75 -17.66 -13.25
C ILE A 140 15.60 -18.84 -12.77
N GLN A 141 14.97 -19.79 -12.07
CA GLN A 141 15.67 -20.97 -11.54
C GLN A 141 14.69 -22.08 -11.15
N ARG A 142 15.25 -23.28 -10.92
CA ARG A 142 14.55 -24.42 -10.30
C ARG A 142 15.28 -24.84 -9.03
N ALA A 143 14.53 -25.34 -8.07
CA ALA A 143 15.08 -25.96 -6.87
C ALA A 143 14.23 -27.17 -6.45
N SER A 144 14.86 -28.11 -5.74
CA SER A 144 14.29 -29.41 -5.39
C SER A 144 14.47 -29.71 -3.92
N SER A 145 13.71 -30.68 -3.39
CA SER A 145 13.73 -31.10 -1.99
C SER A 145 13.35 -29.97 -1.01
N LEU A 146 12.44 -29.10 -1.41
CA LEU A 146 12.00 -27.95 -0.63
C LEU A 146 10.68 -28.21 0.10
N THR A 147 10.48 -27.52 1.22
CA THR A 147 9.15 -27.16 1.71
C THR A 147 8.62 -25.93 0.96
N VAL A 148 7.33 -25.63 1.07
CA VAL A 148 6.79 -24.41 0.46
C VAL A 148 7.36 -23.16 1.12
N GLU A 149 7.63 -23.19 2.42
CA GLU A 149 8.30 -22.11 3.15
C GLU A 149 9.73 -21.88 2.64
N ASP A 150 10.50 -22.94 2.38
CA ASP A 150 11.84 -22.80 1.78
C ASP A 150 11.76 -22.15 0.40
N ALA A 151 10.77 -22.53 -0.41
CA ALA A 151 10.55 -21.94 -1.73
C ALA A 151 10.19 -20.45 -1.64
N LYS A 152 9.29 -20.08 -0.72
CA LYS A 152 8.96 -18.67 -0.44
C LYS A 152 10.20 -17.88 -0.04
N GLN A 153 11.01 -18.42 0.86
CA GLN A 153 12.24 -17.76 1.32
C GLN A 153 13.26 -17.57 0.19
N ILE A 154 13.40 -18.54 -0.72
CA ILE A 154 14.24 -18.41 -1.92
C ILE A 154 13.75 -17.25 -2.80
N ALA A 155 12.44 -17.16 -3.02
CA ALA A 155 11.84 -16.12 -3.84
C ALA A 155 11.83 -14.73 -3.16
N GLU A 156 11.81 -14.68 -1.84
CA GLU A 156 11.95 -13.44 -1.06
C GLU A 156 13.38 -12.91 -1.07
N ASN A 157 14.39 -13.78 -1.09
CA ASN A 157 15.80 -13.39 -1.15
C ASN A 157 16.27 -13.01 -2.57
N ASN A 158 15.37 -13.03 -3.56
CA ASN A 158 15.67 -12.68 -4.94
C ASN A 158 14.53 -11.86 -5.53
N ASP A 159 14.71 -10.54 -5.59
CA ASP A 159 13.69 -9.59 -6.07
C ASP A 159 13.28 -9.79 -7.53
N THR A 160 14.09 -10.49 -8.33
CA THR A 160 13.71 -10.83 -9.72
C THR A 160 12.63 -11.90 -9.81
N ILE A 161 12.44 -12.69 -8.74
CA ILE A 161 11.39 -13.70 -8.67
C ILE A 161 10.10 -13.04 -8.21
N SER A 162 9.06 -13.11 -9.04
CA SER A 162 7.72 -12.60 -8.72
C SER A 162 6.71 -13.70 -8.43
N TYR A 163 6.91 -14.91 -8.98
CA TYR A 163 6.08 -16.07 -8.68
C TYR A 163 6.83 -17.39 -8.85
N PHE A 164 6.28 -18.46 -8.29
CA PHE A 164 6.75 -19.82 -8.50
C PHE A 164 5.57 -20.80 -8.46
N PHE A 165 5.71 -21.97 -9.08
CA PHE A 165 4.83 -23.09 -8.74
C PHE A 165 5.59 -24.13 -7.92
N PHE A 166 4.88 -24.75 -6.97
CA PHE A 166 5.40 -25.76 -6.06
C PHE A 166 4.69 -27.08 -6.29
N VAL A 167 5.46 -28.14 -6.47
CA VAL A 167 4.99 -29.46 -6.83
C VAL A 167 4.72 -30.27 -5.57
N ARG A 168 3.44 -30.63 -5.37
CA ARG A 168 2.97 -31.45 -4.23
C ARG A 168 3.04 -32.93 -4.54
N GLU A 169 2.78 -33.30 -5.79
CA GLU A 169 2.76 -34.67 -6.28
C GLU A 169 3.57 -34.79 -7.58
N SER A 170 4.17 -35.95 -7.85
CA SER A 170 4.94 -36.15 -9.08
C SER A 170 4.09 -35.83 -10.30
N MET A 171 4.62 -35.00 -11.20
CA MET A 171 3.94 -34.63 -12.43
C MET A 171 4.90 -34.60 -13.60
N PHE A 172 4.35 -34.66 -14.81
CA PHE A 172 5.12 -34.58 -16.05
C PHE A 172 4.49 -33.55 -16.98
N MET A 173 5.31 -32.67 -17.52
CA MET A 173 4.87 -31.65 -18.48
C MET A 173 5.38 -32.00 -19.87
N GLU A 174 4.51 -32.66 -20.63
CA GLU A 174 4.77 -33.12 -22.00
C GLU A 174 4.99 -31.96 -22.98
N GLY A 175 5.88 -32.19 -23.94
CA GLY A 175 6.03 -31.35 -25.12
C GLY A 175 4.93 -31.63 -26.16
N HIS A 176 4.88 -30.81 -27.20
CA HIS A 176 3.99 -31.02 -28.34
C HIS A 176 4.74 -30.68 -29.63
N GLU A 177 4.76 -31.63 -30.56
CA GLU A 177 5.47 -31.51 -31.83
C GLU A 177 4.58 -31.00 -32.98
N GLY A 178 3.26 -30.83 -32.76
CA GLY A 178 2.34 -30.23 -33.73
C GLY A 178 2.24 -28.71 -33.59
N GLU A 179 1.64 -27.99 -34.53
CA GLU A 179 1.53 -26.53 -34.47
C GLU A 179 0.43 -26.07 -33.48
N PRO A 180 0.74 -25.20 -32.49
CA PRO A 180 2.06 -24.63 -32.20
C PRO A 180 2.95 -25.61 -31.43
N VAL A 181 4.25 -25.65 -31.78
CA VAL A 181 5.24 -26.53 -31.15
C VAL A 181 5.67 -25.96 -29.80
N TRP A 182 5.79 -26.80 -28.78
CA TRP A 182 6.43 -26.43 -27.51
C TRP A 182 7.28 -27.57 -26.94
N PRO A 183 8.42 -27.24 -26.29
CA PRO A 183 9.32 -28.24 -25.74
C PRO A 183 8.73 -28.92 -24.50
N GLU A 184 9.15 -30.15 -24.28
CA GLU A 184 8.92 -30.87 -23.03
C GLU A 184 9.59 -30.14 -21.86
N ARG A 185 8.87 -29.99 -20.73
CA ARG A 185 9.41 -29.35 -19.52
C ARG A 185 9.93 -30.35 -18.48
N GLY A 186 9.67 -31.64 -18.72
CA GLY A 186 10.23 -32.77 -18.01
C GLY A 186 9.37 -33.27 -16.86
N GLN A 187 9.97 -34.16 -16.07
CA GLN A 187 9.38 -34.72 -14.86
C GLN A 187 9.70 -33.84 -13.65
N PHE A 188 8.70 -33.65 -12.80
CA PHE A 188 8.82 -32.97 -11.52
C PHE A 188 8.46 -33.91 -10.38
N GLN A 189 9.15 -33.77 -9.26
CA GLN A 189 8.93 -34.54 -8.04
C GLN A 189 8.31 -33.66 -6.94
N PRO A 190 7.66 -34.28 -5.94
CA PRO A 190 7.24 -33.56 -4.74
C PRO A 190 8.39 -32.79 -4.11
N GLY A 191 8.17 -31.51 -3.80
CA GLY A 191 9.19 -30.60 -3.26
C GLY A 191 10.02 -29.87 -4.32
N ASP A 192 9.71 -30.03 -5.61
CA ASP A 192 10.25 -29.17 -6.67
C ASP A 192 9.52 -27.82 -6.71
N ALA A 193 10.28 -26.75 -6.93
CA ALA A 193 9.77 -25.42 -7.20
C ALA A 193 10.45 -24.82 -8.45
N VAL A 194 9.65 -24.17 -9.29
CA VAL A 194 10.14 -23.44 -10.48
C VAL A 194 9.78 -21.98 -10.32
N PHE A 195 10.79 -21.12 -10.37
CA PHE A 195 10.71 -19.70 -10.08
C PHE A 195 10.77 -18.87 -11.35
N PHE A 196 9.95 -17.82 -11.41
CA PHE A 196 9.76 -17.00 -12.59
C PHE A 196 9.72 -15.51 -12.23
N SER A 197 9.95 -14.69 -13.24
CA SER A 197 9.76 -13.23 -13.22
C SER A 197 8.50 -12.82 -13.99
N GLY A 198 7.99 -11.62 -13.74
CA GLY A 198 6.78 -11.10 -14.39
C GLY A 198 5.48 -11.74 -13.88
N HIS A 199 4.53 -12.01 -14.78
CA HIS A 199 3.20 -12.51 -14.43
C HIS A 199 3.01 -13.95 -14.94
N PRO A 200 2.30 -14.81 -14.19
CA PRO A 200 2.11 -16.19 -14.59
C PRO A 200 1.13 -16.32 -15.77
N SER A 201 1.50 -17.14 -16.74
CA SER A 201 0.53 -17.68 -17.70
C SER A 201 -0.13 -18.89 -17.05
N LEU A 202 -1.34 -18.72 -16.53
CA LEU A 202 -1.98 -19.75 -15.69
C LEU A 202 -2.36 -20.99 -16.49
N GLY A 203 -1.92 -22.15 -16.02
CA GLY A 203 -2.37 -23.47 -16.44
C GLY A 203 -2.82 -24.29 -15.24
N THR A 204 -3.68 -25.28 -15.48
CA THR A 204 -4.22 -26.14 -14.40
C THR A 204 -3.33 -27.36 -14.18
N SER A 205 -3.06 -27.70 -12.93
CA SER A 205 -2.43 -28.96 -12.53
C SER A 205 -2.92 -29.37 -11.13
N PRO A 206 -3.58 -30.52 -10.94
CA PRO A 206 -3.99 -30.97 -9.60
C PRO A 206 -2.82 -31.31 -8.68
N HIS A 207 -1.61 -31.41 -9.23
CA HIS A 207 -0.41 -31.88 -8.55
C HIS A 207 0.48 -30.76 -8.00
N ALA A 208 0.15 -29.49 -8.28
CA ALA A 208 0.98 -28.34 -7.93
C ALA A 208 0.12 -27.11 -7.67
N ASP A 209 0.66 -26.17 -6.87
CA ASP A 209 0.03 -24.88 -6.62
C ASP A 209 0.97 -23.75 -7.04
N LEU A 210 0.41 -22.63 -7.49
CA LEU A 210 1.18 -21.44 -7.87
C LEU A 210 1.14 -20.44 -6.72
N TYR A 211 2.27 -19.82 -6.44
CA TYR A 211 2.44 -18.78 -5.45
C TYR A 211 2.98 -17.54 -6.17
N GLU A 212 2.23 -16.45 -6.13
CA GLU A 212 2.67 -15.16 -6.66
C GLU A 212 2.79 -14.13 -5.54
N LYS A 213 3.78 -13.25 -5.62
CA LYS A 213 3.88 -12.10 -4.73
C LYS A 213 2.65 -11.23 -4.96
N SER A 214 1.89 -10.98 -3.90
CA SER A 214 0.76 -10.06 -3.88
C SER A 214 1.08 -8.92 -2.94
N ALA A 215 0.86 -7.70 -3.41
CA ALA A 215 0.72 -6.55 -2.52
C ALA A 215 -0.74 -6.44 -2.09
N TRP A 216 -0.98 -6.20 -0.81
CA TRP A 216 -2.27 -5.78 -0.31
C TRP A 216 -2.09 -4.50 0.51
N GLU A 217 -3.09 -3.63 0.50
CA GLU A 217 -3.13 -2.42 1.32
C GLU A 217 -4.17 -2.55 2.46
N TRP A 218 -3.99 -1.86 3.58
CA TRP A 218 -5.08 -1.67 4.54
C TRP A 218 -6.12 -0.68 3.99
N GLY A 219 -7.30 -1.18 3.67
CA GLY A 219 -8.49 -0.37 3.45
C GLY A 219 -9.08 0.08 4.77
N VAL A 220 -9.09 1.40 5.02
CA VAL A 220 -9.74 1.98 6.21
C VAL A 220 -11.20 2.30 5.89
N VAL A 221 -12.09 1.95 6.81
CA VAL A 221 -13.51 2.34 6.80
C VAL A 221 -13.80 3.08 8.09
N LEU A 222 -13.88 4.40 7.97
CA LEU A 222 -14.03 5.29 9.11
C LEU A 222 -15.41 5.13 9.78
N ASN A 223 -15.44 5.28 11.10
CA ASN A 223 -16.66 5.28 11.91
C ASN A 223 -17.47 3.98 11.77
N THR A 224 -16.76 2.85 11.76
CA THR A 224 -17.38 1.53 11.60
C THR A 224 -16.80 0.46 12.51
N ALA A 225 -17.68 -0.46 12.90
CA ALA A 225 -17.36 -1.72 13.57
C ALA A 225 -18.40 -2.78 13.17
N PRO A 226 -18.15 -4.09 13.38
CA PRO A 226 -19.15 -5.13 13.19
C PRO A 226 -20.48 -4.78 13.86
N HIS A 227 -21.58 -4.83 13.11
CA HIS A 227 -22.89 -4.56 13.70
C HIS A 227 -23.26 -5.64 14.74
N THR A 228 -24.25 -5.35 15.59
CA THR A 228 -24.61 -6.21 16.73
C THR A 228 -25.15 -7.59 16.37
N SER A 229 -25.61 -7.77 15.13
CA SER A 229 -26.03 -9.05 14.56
C SER A 229 -25.02 -9.65 13.57
N ALA A 230 -23.80 -9.11 13.50
CA ALA A 230 -22.73 -9.68 12.70
C ALA A 230 -22.29 -11.02 13.30
N ASP A 231 -21.74 -11.89 12.47
CA ASP A 231 -21.18 -13.14 12.95
C ASP A 231 -19.81 -12.89 13.60
N TRP A 232 -19.79 -12.83 14.94
CA TRP A 232 -18.56 -12.72 15.72
C TRP A 232 -17.81 -14.06 15.85
N SER A 233 -18.30 -15.16 15.26
CA SER A 233 -17.62 -16.46 15.32
C SER A 233 -16.28 -16.47 14.57
N SER A 234 -16.04 -15.49 13.70
CA SER A 234 -14.75 -15.29 13.04
C SER A 234 -13.76 -14.45 13.85
N GLU A 235 -14.09 -14.03 15.08
CA GLU A 235 -13.15 -13.39 15.99
C GLU A 235 -11.97 -14.33 16.25
N ILE A 236 -10.76 -13.88 15.91
CA ILE A 236 -9.53 -14.64 16.07
C ILE A 236 -8.87 -14.29 17.41
N LYS A 237 -8.71 -12.99 17.69
CA LYS A 237 -8.06 -12.50 18.90
C LYS A 237 -8.38 -11.02 19.17
N ARG A 238 -7.97 -10.57 20.34
CA ARG A 238 -8.06 -9.18 20.81
C ARG A 238 -6.71 -8.70 21.31
N ALA A 239 -6.44 -7.42 21.16
CA ALA A 239 -5.28 -6.75 21.75
C ALA A 239 -5.72 -5.45 22.43
N ALA A 240 -5.42 -5.32 23.72
CA ALA A 240 -5.79 -4.15 24.49
C ALA A 240 -4.67 -3.09 24.47
N LYS A 241 -5.05 -1.81 24.43
CA LYS A 241 -4.14 -0.65 24.52
C LYS A 241 -3.05 -0.65 23.44
N VAL A 242 -3.42 -1.04 22.24
CA VAL A 242 -2.55 -1.04 21.06
C VAL A 242 -2.82 0.20 20.22
N THR A 243 -1.79 0.71 19.56
CA THR A 243 -1.99 1.68 18.48
C THR A 243 -2.59 0.98 17.25
N VAL A 244 -3.08 1.76 16.29
CA VAL A 244 -3.51 1.20 14.99
C VAL A 244 -2.33 0.49 14.31
N ALA A 245 -1.13 1.06 14.34
CA ALA A 245 0.06 0.46 13.76
C ALA A 245 0.43 -0.88 14.43
N ASP A 246 0.34 -0.96 15.77
CA ASP A 246 0.53 -2.22 16.49
C ASP A 246 -0.51 -3.27 16.07
N ALA A 247 -1.77 -2.85 15.90
CA ALA A 247 -2.84 -3.73 15.44
C ALA A 247 -2.59 -4.22 14.00
N MET A 248 -2.20 -3.33 13.08
CA MET A 248 -1.81 -3.69 11.72
C MET A 248 -0.69 -4.74 11.72
N LYS A 249 0.34 -4.57 12.56
CA LYS A 249 1.42 -5.54 12.70
C LYS A 249 0.95 -6.89 13.22
N ILE A 250 0.10 -6.90 14.25
CA ILE A 250 -0.51 -8.14 14.77
C ILE A 250 -1.30 -8.89 13.69
N ALA A 251 -1.98 -8.15 12.81
CA ALA A 251 -2.75 -8.70 11.70
C ALA A 251 -1.89 -9.10 10.48
N MET A 252 -0.70 -8.52 10.33
CA MET A 252 0.29 -8.94 9.34
C MET A 252 0.95 -10.26 9.72
N ASP A 253 1.29 -10.44 10.99
CA ASP A 253 1.96 -11.64 11.51
C ASP A 253 1.05 -12.89 11.49
N ASP A 254 -0.25 -12.71 11.24
CA ASP A 254 -1.24 -13.78 11.26
C ASP A 254 -2.07 -13.80 9.96
N PRO A 255 -1.77 -14.73 9.03
CA PRO A 255 -2.43 -14.77 7.73
C PRO A 255 -3.91 -15.14 7.80
N ALA A 256 -4.41 -15.62 8.96
CA ALA A 256 -5.83 -15.85 9.16
C ALA A 256 -6.62 -14.55 9.36
N ILE A 257 -5.96 -13.46 9.79
CA ILE A 257 -6.60 -12.17 9.96
C ILE A 257 -6.81 -11.50 8.61
N ARG A 258 -8.06 -11.15 8.33
CA ARG A 258 -8.49 -10.44 7.12
C ARG A 258 -8.86 -8.98 7.38
N TYR A 259 -9.42 -8.71 8.55
CA TYR A 259 -9.72 -7.36 8.98
C TYR A 259 -9.65 -7.24 10.50
N PHE A 260 -9.55 -6.03 11.00
CA PHE A 260 -9.66 -5.72 12.42
C PHE A 260 -10.41 -4.43 12.65
N VAL A 261 -10.88 -4.25 13.87
CA VAL A 261 -11.53 -3.02 14.33
C VAL A 261 -10.70 -2.45 15.44
N HIS A 262 -10.41 -1.16 15.39
CA HIS A 262 -9.71 -0.44 16.45
C HIS A 262 -10.64 0.61 17.05
N ALA A 263 -10.81 0.55 18.37
CA ALA A 263 -11.62 1.49 19.11
C ALA A 263 -10.79 2.72 19.51
N ARG A 264 -11.17 3.91 19.03
CA ARG A 264 -10.59 5.19 19.47
C ARG A 264 -11.08 5.58 20.86
N GLU A 265 -12.34 5.25 21.16
CA GLU A 265 -13.00 5.49 22.44
C GLU A 265 -13.72 4.23 22.92
N ASP A 266 -14.14 4.21 24.19
CA ASP A 266 -14.95 3.12 24.72
C ASP A 266 -16.21 2.89 23.85
N LEU A 267 -16.31 1.70 23.28
CA LEU A 267 -17.35 1.33 22.33
C LEU A 267 -18.18 0.20 22.90
N LYS A 268 -19.51 0.38 22.88
CA LYS A 268 -20.47 -0.68 23.23
C LYS A 268 -21.28 -1.08 22.01
N LEU A 269 -21.12 -2.34 21.59
CA LEU A 269 -21.84 -2.96 20.49
C LEU A 269 -22.89 -3.91 21.07
N GLY A 270 -24.12 -3.40 21.23
CA GLY A 270 -25.23 -4.17 21.78
C GLY A 270 -25.03 -4.46 23.28
N GLU A 271 -25.55 -5.59 23.77
CA GLU A 271 -25.45 -5.95 25.19
C GLU A 271 -24.20 -6.77 25.54
N SER A 272 -23.60 -7.43 24.54
CA SER A 272 -22.59 -8.47 24.76
C SER A 272 -21.16 -8.07 24.42
N TYR A 273 -20.96 -6.99 23.66
CA TYR A 273 -19.63 -6.61 23.19
C TYR A 273 -19.29 -5.20 23.64
N THR A 274 -18.20 -5.08 24.36
CA THR A 274 -17.58 -3.82 24.77
C THR A 274 -16.12 -3.85 24.34
N LEU A 275 -15.65 -2.74 23.78
CA LEU A 275 -14.25 -2.50 23.48
C LEU A 275 -13.82 -1.27 24.30
N GLU A 276 -12.70 -1.36 24.97
CA GLU A 276 -12.08 -0.21 25.64
C GLU A 276 -11.36 0.67 24.60
N ALA A 277 -11.19 1.96 24.91
CA ALA A 277 -10.35 2.84 24.11
C ALA A 277 -8.94 2.23 23.91
N GLY A 278 -8.51 2.14 22.64
CA GLY A 278 -7.25 1.50 22.22
C GLY A 278 -7.31 -0.02 22.11
N GLU A 279 -8.47 -0.65 22.22
CA GLU A 279 -8.63 -2.09 21.97
C GLU A 279 -8.81 -2.37 20.47
N ALA A 280 -8.08 -3.37 19.97
CA ALA A 280 -8.25 -3.92 18.64
C ALA A 280 -8.84 -5.34 18.69
N VAL A 281 -9.82 -5.63 17.85
CA VAL A 281 -10.41 -6.96 17.68
C VAL A 281 -10.17 -7.43 16.25
N PHE A 282 -9.61 -8.62 16.11
CA PHE A 282 -9.15 -9.18 14.85
C PHE A 282 -10.06 -10.30 14.39
N PHE A 283 -10.38 -10.31 13.10
CA PHE A 283 -11.35 -11.23 12.52
C PHE A 283 -10.79 -11.92 11.29
N GLY A 284 -11.22 -13.17 11.10
CA GLY A 284 -11.15 -13.85 9.83
C GLY A 284 -12.37 -13.55 8.96
N GLY A 285 -12.28 -13.91 7.68
CA GLY A 285 -13.39 -13.76 6.73
C GLY A 285 -13.72 -12.29 6.45
N GLU A 286 -15.01 -12.01 6.27
CA GLU A 286 -15.47 -10.77 5.66
C GLU A 286 -16.05 -9.76 6.66
N PRO A 287 -15.75 -8.46 6.50
CA PRO A 287 -16.25 -7.44 7.41
C PRO A 287 -17.74 -7.15 7.19
N HIS A 288 -18.48 -7.08 8.29
CA HIS A 288 -19.88 -6.65 8.31
C HIS A 288 -20.04 -5.28 8.96
N TYR A 289 -19.85 -4.21 8.19
CA TYR A 289 -19.83 -2.86 8.73
C TYR A 289 -21.18 -2.41 9.30
N GLY A 290 -21.15 -1.98 10.56
CA GLY A 290 -22.15 -1.17 11.22
C GLY A 290 -21.61 0.22 11.56
N HIS A 291 -22.50 1.17 11.80
CA HIS A 291 -22.11 2.52 12.20
C HIS A 291 -21.57 2.52 13.64
N ALA A 292 -20.33 2.99 13.82
CA ALA A 292 -19.66 3.13 15.11
C ALA A 292 -18.70 4.34 15.10
N PRO A 293 -19.18 5.55 15.45
CA PRO A 293 -18.35 6.77 15.48
C PRO A 293 -17.10 6.71 16.37
N GLN A 294 -17.00 5.72 17.25
CA GLN A 294 -15.89 5.53 18.18
C GLN A 294 -14.79 4.59 17.66
N ALA A 295 -14.97 3.97 16.48
CA ALA A 295 -14.03 2.98 15.97
C ALA A 295 -13.89 3.07 14.44
N ASP A 296 -12.77 2.53 13.94
CA ASP A 296 -12.54 2.31 12.51
C ASP A 296 -12.29 0.82 12.25
N SER A 297 -12.71 0.39 11.07
CA SER A 297 -12.42 -0.95 10.57
C SER A 297 -11.32 -0.89 9.52
N TYR A 298 -10.38 -1.84 9.59
CA TYR A 298 -9.21 -1.95 8.74
C TYR A 298 -9.24 -3.31 8.07
N GLU A 299 -9.28 -3.35 6.74
CA GLU A 299 -9.45 -4.55 5.93
C GLU A 299 -8.26 -4.72 4.98
N LYS A 300 -7.72 -5.94 4.82
CA LYS A 300 -6.73 -6.20 3.78
C LYS A 300 -7.41 -6.11 2.40
N ARG A 301 -6.94 -5.24 1.52
CA ARG A 301 -7.39 -5.09 0.13
C ARG A 301 -6.30 -5.48 -0.83
N SER A 302 -6.56 -6.42 -1.73
CA SER A 302 -5.59 -6.77 -2.76
C SER A 302 -5.46 -5.66 -3.78
N VAL A 303 -4.22 -5.36 -4.14
CA VAL A 303 -3.89 -4.35 -5.14
C VAL A 303 -3.41 -5.08 -6.39
N HIS A 304 -4.11 -4.89 -7.50
CA HIS A 304 -3.74 -5.50 -8.78
C HIS A 304 -3.71 -4.45 -9.89
N TRP A 305 -2.71 -4.53 -10.77
CA TRP A 305 -2.66 -3.72 -11.98
C TRP A 305 -3.52 -4.35 -13.07
N VAL A 306 -4.44 -3.56 -13.62
CA VAL A 306 -5.20 -4.01 -14.79
C VAL A 306 -4.35 -3.77 -16.04
N GLU A 307 -4.21 -4.82 -16.84
CA GLU A 307 -3.44 -4.76 -18.08
C GLU A 307 -4.22 -4.07 -19.21
N PRO A 308 -3.52 -3.33 -20.10
CA PRO A 308 -4.06 -2.79 -21.33
C PRO A 308 -4.75 -3.87 -22.16
N THR A 309 -6.01 -3.66 -22.52
CA THR A 309 -6.68 -4.48 -23.52
C THR A 309 -6.57 -3.82 -24.90
N ALA A 310 -6.29 -4.61 -25.92
CA ALA A 310 -6.24 -4.13 -27.29
C ALA A 310 -7.67 -3.86 -27.80
N GLY A 311 -7.99 -2.60 -28.08
CA GLY A 311 -9.11 -2.27 -28.97
C GLY A 311 -10.36 -1.62 -28.39
N LEU A 312 -10.32 -0.93 -27.25
CA LEU A 312 -11.34 0.05 -26.87
C LEU A 312 -10.70 1.33 -26.33
N VAL A 313 -11.16 2.45 -26.86
CA VAL A 313 -10.51 3.79 -26.89
C VAL A 313 -10.39 4.41 -25.49
N PRO A 314 -9.30 5.14 -25.18
CA PRO A 314 -9.22 5.98 -23.98
C PRO A 314 -10.09 7.23 -24.16
N TYR A 315 -10.77 7.67 -23.11
CA TYR A 315 -11.18 9.08 -23.08
C TYR A 315 -10.79 9.71 -21.75
N GLU A 316 -9.48 9.84 -21.60
CA GLU A 316 -8.77 11.08 -21.25
C GLU A 316 -7.29 10.78 -21.57
N GLN A 317 -6.68 11.54 -22.48
CA GLN A 317 -5.22 11.40 -22.65
C GLN A 317 -4.56 11.75 -21.32
N PRO A 318 -3.52 11.02 -20.88
CA PRO A 318 -2.79 11.37 -19.67
C PRO A 318 -2.38 12.83 -19.75
N HIS A 319 -2.77 13.62 -18.75
CA HIS A 319 -2.27 14.98 -18.63
C HIS A 319 -0.80 14.89 -18.21
N TRP A 320 0.11 14.96 -19.19
CA TRP A 320 1.56 14.79 -18.99
C TRP A 320 2.13 15.77 -17.95
N ASP A 321 1.46 16.89 -17.71
CA ASP A 321 1.85 17.90 -16.71
C ASP A 321 1.60 17.45 -15.25
N ALA A 322 0.89 16.33 -15.04
CA ALA A 322 0.61 15.72 -13.73
C ALA A 322 1.53 14.51 -13.42
N GLU A 323 2.59 14.34 -14.21
CA GLU A 323 3.66 13.34 -14.00
C GLU A 323 4.29 13.55 -12.62
N VAL A 324 4.30 12.50 -11.80
CA VAL A 324 4.96 12.49 -10.49
C VAL A 324 6.45 12.21 -10.68
N GLU A 325 6.77 11.20 -11.50
CA GLU A 325 8.13 10.78 -11.75
C GLU A 325 8.25 10.08 -13.11
N ARG A 326 9.43 10.19 -13.73
CA ARG A 326 9.82 9.44 -14.94
C ARG A 326 11.13 8.73 -14.73
N HIS A 327 11.16 7.48 -15.16
CA HIS A 327 12.37 6.67 -15.24
C HIS A 327 12.60 6.20 -16.66
N SER A 328 13.86 6.26 -17.10
CA SER A 328 14.27 5.80 -18.43
C SER A 328 14.97 4.45 -18.37
N GLY A 329 14.72 3.62 -19.40
CA GLY A 329 15.42 2.35 -19.61
C GLY A 329 14.93 1.21 -18.71
N LEU A 330 13.75 1.34 -18.11
CA LEU A 330 13.16 0.28 -17.31
C LEU A 330 12.47 -0.75 -18.19
N SER A 331 12.61 -2.03 -17.86
CA SER A 331 11.65 -3.02 -18.35
C SER A 331 10.26 -2.72 -17.77
N LEU A 332 9.21 -3.15 -18.46
CA LEU A 332 7.83 -3.02 -17.97
C LEU A 332 7.67 -3.66 -16.58
N ALA A 333 8.34 -4.78 -16.32
CA ALA A 333 8.30 -5.44 -15.02
C ALA A 333 8.91 -4.56 -13.91
N GLN A 334 10.05 -3.92 -14.18
CA GLN A 334 10.66 -2.98 -13.24
C GLN A 334 9.80 -1.73 -13.03
N ALA A 335 9.18 -1.22 -14.09
CA ALA A 335 8.27 -0.08 -13.99
C ALA A 335 7.03 -0.41 -13.16
N LYS A 336 6.39 -1.57 -13.39
CA LYS A 336 5.27 -2.05 -12.57
C LYS A 336 5.70 -2.23 -11.11
N HIS A 337 6.88 -2.81 -10.86
CA HIS A 337 7.40 -2.98 -9.51
C HIS A 337 7.55 -1.64 -8.78
N ILE A 338 8.10 -0.61 -9.43
CA ILE A 338 8.21 0.74 -8.85
C ILE A 338 6.82 1.31 -8.53
N ALA A 339 5.86 1.18 -9.46
CA ALA A 339 4.48 1.64 -9.21
C ALA A 339 3.74 0.83 -8.12
N GLU A 340 4.13 -0.42 -7.90
CA GLU A 340 3.61 -1.25 -6.81
C GLU A 340 4.16 -0.79 -5.46
N GLU A 341 5.46 -0.48 -5.39
CA GLU A 341 6.15 -0.02 -4.19
C GLU A 341 5.74 1.40 -3.77
N ASP A 342 5.49 2.30 -4.72
CA ASP A 342 5.05 3.67 -4.43
C ASP A 342 3.53 3.82 -4.56
N LEU A 343 2.88 4.00 -3.40
CA LEU A 343 1.42 4.11 -3.25
C LEU A 343 0.83 5.43 -3.75
N SER A 344 1.65 6.46 -3.91
CA SER A 344 1.19 7.71 -4.51
C SER A 344 0.82 7.49 -5.98
N ILE A 345 1.38 6.46 -6.62
CA ILE A 345 1.17 6.13 -8.04
C ILE A 345 -0.12 5.33 -8.22
N ARG A 346 -1.05 5.90 -8.99
CA ARG A 346 -2.33 5.33 -9.38
C ARG A 346 -2.38 4.91 -10.85
N SER A 347 -1.47 5.40 -11.68
CA SER A 347 -1.35 5.00 -13.08
C SER A 347 0.10 4.99 -13.55
N LEU A 348 0.39 4.03 -14.44
CA LEU A 348 1.69 3.87 -15.09
C LEU A 348 1.46 3.97 -16.60
N VAL A 349 2.22 4.85 -17.26
CA VAL A 349 2.34 4.88 -18.71
C VAL A 349 3.71 4.34 -19.11
N TYR A 350 3.72 3.26 -19.90
CA TYR A 350 4.94 2.61 -20.37
C TYR A 350 5.13 2.83 -21.87
N VAL A 351 6.26 3.43 -22.24
CA VAL A 351 6.53 3.88 -23.61
C VAL A 351 7.13 2.75 -24.44
N LYS A 352 6.47 2.38 -25.54
CA LYS A 352 6.89 1.32 -26.47
C LYS A 352 7.65 1.84 -27.68
N GLN A 353 7.30 3.02 -28.15
CA GLN A 353 7.95 3.69 -29.27
C GLN A 353 8.27 5.12 -28.90
N ARG A 354 9.22 5.70 -29.63
CA ARG A 354 9.61 7.09 -29.40
C ARG A 354 8.43 8.03 -29.68
N ILE A 355 8.07 8.85 -28.70
CA ILE A 355 6.99 9.83 -28.80
C ILE A 355 7.59 11.23 -28.71
N ALA A 356 7.34 12.07 -29.72
CA ALA A 356 7.67 13.48 -29.67
C ALA A 356 6.44 14.26 -29.17
N LEU A 357 6.53 14.83 -27.97
CA LEU A 357 5.55 15.76 -27.40
C LEU A 357 6.01 17.20 -27.60
N GLU A 358 5.12 18.17 -27.38
CA GLU A 358 5.43 19.60 -27.59
C GLU A 358 6.58 20.11 -26.71
N ALA A 359 6.70 19.59 -25.47
CA ALA A 359 7.69 20.03 -24.49
C ALA A 359 8.85 19.04 -24.26
N GLN A 360 8.67 17.76 -24.62
CA GLN A 360 9.66 16.71 -24.35
C GLN A 360 9.61 15.55 -25.34
N THR A 361 10.68 14.76 -25.36
CA THR A 361 10.70 13.48 -26.10
C THR A 361 10.72 12.33 -25.11
N LEU A 362 9.84 11.35 -25.34
CA LEU A 362 9.80 10.09 -24.63
C LEU A 362 10.46 9.02 -25.51
N GLU A 363 11.39 8.28 -24.93
CA GLU A 363 12.10 7.20 -25.58
C GLU A 363 11.48 5.84 -25.19
N PRO A 364 11.66 4.79 -25.99
CA PRO A 364 11.23 3.45 -25.62
C PRO A 364 11.80 3.03 -24.26
N ASN A 365 10.99 2.33 -23.46
CA ASN A 365 11.29 1.92 -22.08
C ASN A 365 11.32 3.06 -21.06
N ASP A 366 10.81 4.23 -21.42
CA ASP A 366 10.43 5.23 -20.42
C ASP A 366 9.15 4.77 -19.69
N ALA A 367 9.17 4.90 -18.37
CA ALA A 367 8.04 4.69 -17.49
C ALA A 367 7.68 6.01 -16.82
N LEU A 368 6.42 6.42 -16.98
CA LEU A 368 5.88 7.63 -16.39
C LEU A 368 4.82 7.25 -15.36
N PHE A 369 4.93 7.86 -14.19
CA PHE A 369 4.11 7.53 -13.04
C PHE A 369 3.23 8.70 -12.64
N PHE A 370 1.98 8.42 -12.30
CA PHE A 370 0.97 9.43 -12.04
C PHE A 370 0.18 9.13 -10.78
N SER A 371 -0.15 10.17 -10.04
CA SER A 371 -0.97 10.06 -8.82
C SER A 371 -2.48 10.02 -9.07
N SER A 372 -2.90 10.33 -10.29
CA SER A 372 -4.29 10.20 -10.74
C SER A 372 -4.52 8.88 -11.47
N SER A 373 -5.75 8.34 -11.38
CA SER A 373 -6.16 7.18 -12.17
C SER A 373 -6.62 7.60 -13.57
N PHE A 374 -6.12 6.93 -14.61
CA PHE A 374 -6.62 7.07 -15.98
C PHE A 374 -7.44 5.85 -16.42
N GLY A 375 -8.09 5.97 -17.56
CA GLY A 375 -8.62 4.81 -18.28
C GLY A 375 -7.48 3.87 -18.70
N VAL A 376 -7.69 2.57 -18.54
CA VAL A 376 -6.78 1.54 -19.04
C VAL A 376 -6.83 1.53 -20.56
N GLY A 377 -5.68 1.38 -21.22
CA GLY A 377 -5.65 1.36 -22.68
C GLY A 377 -4.29 1.04 -23.28
N SER A 378 -4.31 0.47 -24.49
CA SER A 378 -3.11 0.19 -25.26
C SER A 378 -3.10 0.99 -26.56
N SER A 379 -1.94 1.50 -26.95
CA SER A 379 -1.68 2.10 -28.26
C SER A 379 -0.42 1.50 -28.88
N PRO A 380 -0.12 1.73 -30.16
CA PRO A 380 1.18 1.34 -30.74
C PRO A 380 2.38 1.96 -30.03
N ASP A 381 2.18 3.13 -29.42
CA ASP A 381 3.26 3.98 -28.93
C ASP A 381 3.51 3.80 -27.42
N PHE A 382 2.48 3.46 -26.65
CA PHE A 382 2.54 3.28 -25.19
C PHE A 382 1.38 2.43 -24.66
N ASP A 383 1.54 1.95 -23.43
CA ASP A 383 0.54 1.23 -22.65
C ASP A 383 0.20 1.99 -21.37
N VAL A 384 -1.08 2.02 -20.99
CA VAL A 384 -1.57 2.63 -19.75
C VAL A 384 -2.10 1.54 -18.83
N TYR A 385 -1.51 1.46 -17.65
CA TYR A 385 -1.91 0.57 -16.56
C TYR A 385 -2.54 1.41 -15.45
N THR A 386 -3.63 0.90 -14.88
CA THR A 386 -4.31 1.54 -13.75
C THR A 386 -4.35 0.59 -12.57
N LYS A 387 -4.01 1.11 -11.38
CA LYS A 387 -4.00 0.37 -10.13
C LYS A 387 -5.45 0.18 -9.68
N HIS A 388 -5.95 -1.05 -9.71
CA HIS A 388 -7.27 -1.37 -9.17
C HIS A 388 -7.12 -1.95 -7.77
N THR A 389 -7.85 -1.35 -6.85
CA THR A 389 -8.03 -1.90 -5.51
C THR A 389 -9.27 -2.78 -5.55
N GLU A 390 -9.08 -4.09 -5.52
CA GLU A 390 -10.21 -5.00 -5.37
C GLU A 390 -10.61 -5.01 -3.89
N LYS A 391 -11.88 -4.71 -3.61
CA LYS A 391 -12.49 -5.27 -2.41
C LYS A 391 -12.45 -6.77 -2.61
N LEU A 392 -11.66 -7.47 -1.79
CA LEU A 392 -11.77 -8.93 -1.73
C LEU A 392 -13.25 -9.22 -1.48
N PHE A 393 -13.82 -10.11 -2.29
CA PHE A 393 -15.25 -10.45 -2.40
C PHE A 393 -16.17 -9.37 -3.03
N SER A 394 -16.20 -9.38 -4.35
CA SER A 394 -17.45 -9.08 -5.06
C SER A 394 -18.43 -10.24 -4.86
N HIS A 395 -19.43 -10.05 -3.99
CA HIS A 395 -20.68 -10.78 -4.14
C HIS A 395 -21.30 -10.37 -5.49
N LEU A 396 -21.04 -11.14 -6.54
CA LEU A 396 -21.98 -11.22 -7.64
C LEU A 396 -23.15 -12.08 -7.16
N PRO A 397 -24.37 -11.53 -6.97
CA PRO A 397 -25.53 -12.40 -6.90
C PRO A 397 -25.60 -13.19 -8.20
N GLU A 398 -25.77 -14.52 -8.09
CA GLU A 398 -25.97 -15.39 -9.24
C GLU A 398 -27.03 -14.80 -10.19
N PRO A 399 -26.87 -14.93 -11.51
CA PRO A 399 -27.92 -14.54 -12.43
C PRO A 399 -29.16 -15.36 -12.08
N MET A 400 -30.24 -14.68 -11.66
CA MET A 400 -31.54 -15.31 -11.53
C MET A 400 -31.89 -15.90 -12.90
N THR A 401 -31.86 -17.22 -12.96
CA THR A 401 -32.39 -17.97 -14.09
C THR A 401 -33.90 -17.76 -14.12
N PRO A 402 -34.51 -17.50 -15.29
CA PRO A 402 -35.96 -17.53 -15.42
C PRO A 402 -36.53 -18.94 -15.24
#